data_AF-A0A0F3NG94-F1
#
_entry.id   AF-A0A0F3NG94-F1
#
_cell.length_a   1.000
_cell.length_b   1.000
_cell.length_c   1.000
_cell.angle_alpha   90.00
_cell.angle_beta   90.00
_cell.angle_gamma   90.00
#
_symmetry.space_group_name_H-M   'P 1'
#
loop_
_entity.id
_entity.type
_entity.pdbx_description
1 polymer ?
#
loop_
_entity_poly.entity_id
_entity_poly.type
_entity_poly.pdbx_seq_one_letter_code
_entity_poly.pdbx_strand_id
1 'polypeptide(L)'
;MSVDRKPRTSNDAHDLSELLVSVRRVSKVVKGGRRFSFSVLVVVGDEKGRVGCGMGKHAEVAEAKIKAVNAAKKNMIRVYLRESRTLHHDVTAKFCASRVILRSAKVGTGIIAGGSVRAVFEVWVFRM
;
A
#
# COMPACT_ATOMS: atom_id res chain seq x y z
N MET A 1 36.87 -25.65 -4.27
CA MET A 1 35.41 -25.80 -4.24
C MET A 1 34.81 -24.40 -4.19
N SER A 2 34.50 -23.84 -5.36
CA SER A 2 33.88 -22.51 -5.47
C SER A 2 32.38 -22.68 -5.28
N VAL A 3 31.83 -22.01 -4.28
CA VAL A 3 30.40 -22.07 -3.96
C VAL A 3 29.67 -21.09 -4.87
N ASP A 4 29.09 -21.58 -5.96
CA ASP A 4 28.20 -20.82 -6.85
C ASP A 4 26.97 -20.31 -6.07
N ARG A 5 27.01 -19.04 -5.65
CA ARG A 5 25.84 -18.33 -5.14
C ARG A 5 24.93 -17.97 -6.31
N LYS A 6 24.05 -18.89 -6.70
CA LYS A 6 22.95 -18.59 -7.64
C LYS A 6 22.14 -17.41 -7.08
N PRO A 7 22.01 -16.26 -7.78
CA PRO A 7 21.19 -15.17 -7.29
C PRO A 7 19.74 -15.68 -7.21
N ARG A 8 19.11 -15.54 -6.04
CA ARG A 8 17.67 -15.72 -5.88
C ARG A 8 16.98 -14.61 -6.68
N THR A 9 16.78 -14.83 -7.96
CA THR A 9 15.75 -14.13 -8.72
C THR A 9 14.40 -14.60 -8.18
N SER A 10 13.94 -13.98 -7.09
CA SER A 10 12.56 -14.08 -6.64
C SER A 10 11.70 -13.34 -7.65
N ASN A 11 11.49 -13.98 -8.79
CA ASN A 11 10.55 -13.59 -9.82
C ASN A 11 9.15 -14.03 -9.37
N ASP A 12 8.74 -13.60 -8.18
CA ASP A 12 7.35 -13.63 -7.76
C ASP A 12 6.70 -12.40 -8.37
N ALA A 13 6.61 -12.39 -9.71
CA ALA A 13 5.63 -11.60 -10.44
C ALA A 13 4.25 -12.21 -10.11
N HIS A 14 3.88 -12.19 -8.83
CA HIS A 14 2.49 -12.21 -8.48
C HIS A 14 1.87 -10.98 -9.14
N ASP A 15 0.72 -11.16 -9.78
CA ASP A 15 -0.13 -10.06 -10.23
C ASP A 15 -0.42 -9.20 -9.01
N LEU A 16 0.39 -8.16 -8.85
CA LEU A 16 0.31 -7.21 -7.76
C LEU A 16 -0.37 -5.98 -8.33
N SER A 17 -1.61 -5.77 -7.91
CA SER A 17 -2.35 -4.56 -8.18
C SER A 17 -1.70 -3.41 -7.39
N GLU A 18 -1.40 -2.31 -8.07
CA GLU A 18 -0.79 -1.11 -7.47
C GLU A 18 -1.78 0.05 -7.55
N LEU A 19 -2.08 0.67 -6.41
CA LEU A 19 -2.94 1.83 -6.35
C LEU A 19 -2.20 3.02 -5.74
N LEU A 20 -2.21 4.14 -6.46
CA LEU A 20 -1.59 5.38 -6.02
C LEU A 20 -2.56 6.16 -5.14
N VAL A 21 -2.20 6.40 -3.88
CA VAL A 21 -3.08 7.06 -2.91
C VAL A 21 -2.86 8.56 -2.86
N SER A 22 -1.60 9.00 -2.90
CA SER A 22 -1.27 10.42 -2.81
C SER A 22 0.07 10.70 -3.48
N VAL A 23 0.11 11.79 -4.25
CA VAL A 23 1.35 12.46 -4.70
C VAL A 23 1.42 13.82 -4.03
N ARG A 24 2.56 14.12 -3.42
CA ARG A 24 2.82 15.42 -2.79
C ARG A 24 4.14 15.98 -3.29
N ARG A 25 4.14 17.25 -3.70
CA ARG A 25 5.38 17.99 -3.94
C ARG A 25 5.88 18.53 -2.60
N VAL A 26 6.99 17.99 -2.12
CA VAL A 26 7.67 18.44 -0.90
C VAL A 26 8.89 19.28 -1.25
N SER A 27 9.29 20.19 -0.36
CA SER A 27 10.44 21.07 -0.59
C SER A 27 11.38 21.11 0.61
N LYS A 28 12.69 21.19 0.34
CA LYS A 28 13.73 21.45 1.33
C LYS A 28 14.39 22.80 1.02
N VAL A 29 14.36 23.72 1.98
CA VAL A 29 15.01 25.03 1.86
C VAL A 29 16.52 24.86 2.07
N VAL A 30 17.31 25.54 1.25
CA VAL A 30 18.78 25.60 1.31
C VAL A 30 19.23 27.06 1.14
N LYS A 31 20.50 27.37 1.42
CA LYS A 31 21.04 28.75 1.37
C LYS A 31 20.79 29.47 0.03
N GLY A 32 20.68 28.73 -1.07
CA GLY A 32 20.46 29.27 -2.43
C GLY A 32 19.06 29.02 -3.03
N GLY A 33 18.06 28.61 -2.24
CA GLY A 33 16.70 28.42 -2.75
C GLY A 33 15.97 27.22 -2.15
N ARG A 34 15.07 26.60 -2.93
CA ARG A 34 14.29 25.42 -2.51
C ARG A 34 14.54 24.26 -3.46
N ARG A 35 14.93 23.10 -2.91
CA ARG A 35 14.98 21.84 -3.66
C ARG A 35 13.63 21.14 -3.55
N PHE A 36 12.99 20.91 -4.68
CA PHE A 36 11.72 20.17 -4.74
C PHE A 36 11.97 18.66 -4.88
N SER A 37 11.03 17.88 -4.38
CA SER A 37 10.96 16.44 -4.60
C SER A 37 9.50 16.02 -4.53
N PHE A 38 9.17 14.88 -5.12
CA PHE A 38 7.85 14.27 -5.01
C PHE A 38 7.91 13.14 -3.98
N SER A 39 6.91 13.13 -3.10
CA SER A 39 6.61 12.03 -2.18
C SER A 39 5.36 11.33 -2.71
N VAL A 40 5.45 10.03 -2.91
CA VAL A 40 4.37 9.19 -3.42
C VAL A 40 4.05 8.12 -2.39
N LEU A 41 2.77 7.96 -2.07
CA LEU A 41 2.25 6.86 -1.26
C LEU A 41 1.51 5.89 -2.16
N VAL A 42 1.93 4.63 -2.15
CA VAL A 42 1.35 3.54 -2.94
C VAL A 42 0.88 2.44 -1.99
N VAL A 43 -0.23 1.83 -2.36
CA VAL A 43 -0.70 0.58 -1.77
C VAL A 43 -0.60 -0.51 -2.83
N VAL A 44 -0.10 -1.66 -2.44
CA VAL A 44 0.09 -2.83 -3.30
C VAL A 44 -0.68 -3.98 -2.69
N GLY A 45 -1.39 -4.76 -3.50
CA GLY A 45 -2.15 -5.92 -3.07
C GLY A 45 -2.06 -7.04 -4.09
N ASP A 46 -2.13 -8.29 -3.62
CA ASP A 46 -2.06 -9.47 -4.48
C ASP A 46 -3.44 -10.07 -4.79
N GLU A 47 -4.52 -9.35 -4.47
CA GLU A 47 -5.89 -9.77 -4.69
C GLU A 47 -6.29 -11.09 -3.98
N LYS A 48 -5.40 -11.63 -3.13
CA LYS A 48 -5.51 -12.93 -2.47
C LYS A 48 -5.36 -12.80 -0.96
N GLY A 49 -5.60 -11.59 -0.43
CA GLY A 49 -5.59 -11.31 1.00
C GLY A 49 -4.25 -10.80 1.55
N ARG A 50 -3.25 -10.48 0.71
CA ARG A 50 -2.06 -9.72 1.13
C ARG A 50 -2.14 -8.28 0.64
N VAL A 51 -1.78 -7.36 1.52
CA VAL A 51 -1.73 -5.91 1.23
C VAL A 51 -0.51 -5.30 1.90
N GLY A 52 0.10 -4.33 1.24
CA GLY A 52 1.26 -3.60 1.74
C GLY A 52 1.19 -2.15 1.31
N CYS A 53 1.75 -1.26 2.13
CA CYS A 53 1.86 0.16 1.78
C CYS A 53 3.33 0.58 1.78
N GLY A 54 3.64 1.53 0.92
CA GLY A 54 5.01 2.02 0.75
C GLY A 54 5.02 3.48 0.36
N MET A 55 6.01 4.20 0.88
CA MET A 55 6.25 5.59 0.54
C MET A 55 7.59 5.70 -0.18
N GLY A 56 7.60 6.45 -1.27
CA GLY A 56 8.79 6.74 -2.07
C GLY A 56 8.99 8.25 -2.19
N LYS A 57 10.26 8.67 -2.29
CA LYS A 57 10.61 10.07 -2.52
C LYS A 57 11.71 10.16 -3.57
N HIS A 58 11.50 11.01 -4.58
CA HIS A 58 12.51 11.30 -5.59
C HIS A 58 12.29 12.68 -6.23
N ALA A 59 13.25 13.13 -7.05
CA ALA A 59 13.08 14.36 -7.84
C ALA A 59 12.01 14.21 -8.94
N GLU A 60 11.84 12.98 -9.44
CA GLU A 60 10.85 12.61 -10.46
C GLU A 60 9.75 11.71 -9.89
N VAL A 61 8.54 11.80 -10.45
CA VAL A 61 7.38 11.04 -9.96
C VAL A 61 7.51 9.55 -10.27
N ALA A 62 8.00 9.18 -11.47
CA ALA A 62 8.14 7.79 -11.89
C ALA A 62 9.13 7.02 -10.99
N GLU A 63 10.31 7.60 -10.77
CA GLU A 63 11.31 7.09 -9.84
C GLU A 63 10.81 7.00 -8.40
N ALA A 64 10.02 7.99 -7.95
CA ALA A 64 9.39 7.94 -6.63
C ALA A 64 8.38 6.79 -6.52
N LYS A 65 7.60 6.52 -7.58
CA LYS A 65 6.66 5.39 -7.64
C LYS A 65 7.39 4.06 -7.53
N ILE A 66 8.45 3.83 -8.30
CA ILE A 66 9.23 2.59 -8.26
C ILE A 66 9.78 2.34 -6.84
N LYS A 67 10.31 3.38 -6.19
CA LYS A 67 10.78 3.30 -4.80
C LYS A 67 9.65 2.96 -3.82
N ALA A 68 8.47 3.57 -4.00
CA ALA A 68 7.30 3.30 -3.17
C ALA A 68 6.82 1.85 -3.32
N VAL A 69 6.72 1.34 -4.55
CA VAL A 69 6.33 -0.05 -4.85
C VAL A 69 7.31 -1.04 -4.24
N ASN A 70 8.61 -0.82 -4.41
CA ASN A 70 9.64 -1.68 -3.83
C ASN A 70 9.61 -1.69 -2.29
N ALA A 71 9.27 -0.56 -1.66
CA ALA A 71 9.05 -0.49 -0.22
C ALA A 71 7.79 -1.25 0.21
N ALA A 72 6.69 -1.10 -0.55
CA ALA A 72 5.41 -1.78 -0.27
C ALA A 72 5.55 -3.31 -0.35
N LYS A 73 6.23 -3.82 -1.39
CA LYS A 73 6.48 -5.26 -1.58
C LYS A 73 7.22 -5.90 -0.40
N LYS A 74 8.08 -5.15 0.29
CA LYS A 74 8.82 -5.63 1.48
C LYS A 74 7.95 -5.69 2.72
N ASN A 75 6.92 -4.85 2.82
CA ASN A 75 6.06 -4.70 3.99
C ASN A 75 4.65 -5.28 3.73
N MET A 76 4.55 -6.37 2.97
CA MET A 76 3.28 -7.03 2.70
C MET A 76 2.80 -7.78 3.95
N ILE A 77 1.57 -7.53 4.35
CA ILE A 77 0.90 -8.19 5.47
C ILE A 77 -0.22 -9.05 4.92
N ARG A 78 -0.35 -10.28 5.44
CA ARG A 78 -1.50 -11.14 5.17
C ARG A 78 -2.60 -10.82 6.17
N VAL A 79 -3.78 -10.56 5.67
CA VAL A 79 -4.96 -10.31 6.49
C VAL A 79 -6.02 -11.34 6.13
N TYR A 80 -6.73 -11.87 7.13
CA TYR A 80 -7.70 -12.94 6.95
C TYR A 80 -9.11 -12.38 6.91
N LEU A 81 -9.89 -12.82 5.91
CA LEU A 81 -11.27 -12.41 5.68
C LEU A 81 -12.23 -13.56 5.94
N ARG A 82 -13.40 -13.21 6.46
CA ARG A 82 -14.54 -14.10 6.51
C ARG A 82 -15.16 -14.22 5.13
N GLU A 83 -15.34 -15.46 4.66
CA GLU A 83 -15.92 -15.77 3.34
C GLU A 83 -15.18 -15.05 2.19
N SER A 84 -13.90 -14.74 2.38
CA SER A 84 -13.08 -13.95 1.45
C SER A 84 -13.65 -12.57 1.08
N ARG A 85 -14.57 -12.02 1.90
CA ARG A 85 -15.31 -10.78 1.57
C ARG A 85 -15.39 -9.74 2.68
N THR A 86 -15.50 -10.15 3.95
CA THR A 86 -15.85 -9.25 5.07
C THR A 86 -14.99 -9.52 6.30
N LEU A 87 -15.01 -8.60 7.26
CA LEU A 87 -14.29 -8.73 8.52
C LEU A 87 -15.02 -9.72 9.45
N HIS A 88 -14.25 -10.38 10.33
CA HIS A 88 -14.81 -11.32 11.32
C HIS A 88 -15.60 -10.62 12.43
N HIS A 89 -15.14 -9.45 12.85
CA HIS A 89 -15.74 -8.62 13.88
C HIS A 89 -15.42 -7.15 13.58
N ASP A 90 -16.12 -6.24 14.27
CA ASP A 90 -15.87 -4.82 14.15
C ASP A 90 -14.53 -4.47 14.82
N VAL A 91 -13.70 -3.69 14.13
CA VAL A 91 -12.34 -3.36 14.59
C VAL A 91 -12.22 -1.85 14.70
N THR A 92 -11.69 -1.38 15.83
CA THR A 92 -11.30 0.03 15.98
C THR A 92 -9.80 0.12 16.14
N ALA A 93 -9.16 0.92 15.30
CA ALA A 93 -7.72 1.16 15.35
C ALA A 93 -7.44 2.66 15.51
N LYS A 94 -6.44 2.99 16.34
CA LYS A 94 -5.93 4.35 16.50
C LYS A 94 -4.45 4.38 16.16
N PHE A 95 -4.06 5.33 15.31
CA PHE A 95 -2.67 5.60 15.00
C PHE A 95 -2.45 7.11 15.03
N CYS A 96 -1.61 7.59 15.96
CA CYS A 96 -1.45 9.02 16.26
C CYS A 96 -2.80 9.70 16.54
N ALA A 97 -3.12 10.78 15.81
CA ALA A 97 -4.40 11.48 15.90
C ALA A 97 -5.52 10.81 15.08
N SER A 98 -5.19 9.84 14.23
CA SER A 98 -6.15 9.18 13.35
C SER A 98 -6.84 8.02 14.07
N ARG A 99 -8.16 7.93 13.91
CA ARG A 99 -8.98 6.81 14.37
C ARG A 99 -9.74 6.23 13.17
N VAL A 100 -9.64 4.92 12.99
CA VAL A 100 -10.34 4.19 11.94
C VAL A 100 -11.24 3.17 12.60
N ILE A 101 -12.52 3.19 12.26
CA ILE A 101 -13.51 2.21 12.69
C ILE A 101 -13.89 1.40 11.47
N LEU A 102 -13.69 0.09 11.55
CA LEU A 102 -14.06 -0.86 10.52
C LEU A 102 -15.23 -1.67 11.03
N ARG A 103 -16.30 -1.72 10.24
CA ARG A 103 -17.52 -2.44 10.58
C ARG A 103 -17.71 -3.57 9.58
N SER A 104 -18.11 -4.72 10.08
CA SER A 104 -18.59 -5.81 9.24
C SER A 104 -19.91 -5.38 8.58
N ALA A 105 -20.09 -5.70 7.29
CA ALA A 105 -21.31 -5.41 6.57
C ALA A 105 -21.91 -6.67 5.93
N LYS A 106 -23.20 -6.57 5.61
CA LYS A 106 -23.96 -7.59 4.89
C LYS A 106 -23.57 -7.59 3.42
N VAL A 107 -23.86 -8.72 2.76
CA VAL A 107 -23.60 -8.91 1.33
C VAL A 107 -24.30 -7.81 0.52
N GLY A 108 -23.60 -7.24 -0.47
CA GLY A 108 -24.14 -6.27 -1.41
C GLY A 108 -24.03 -4.80 -0.98
N THR A 109 -23.34 -4.51 0.13
CA THR A 109 -23.13 -3.13 0.60
C THR A 109 -22.04 -2.41 -0.20
N GLY A 110 -21.08 -3.15 -0.76
CA GLY A 110 -19.88 -2.57 -1.37
C GLY A 110 -18.97 -1.86 -0.36
N ILE A 111 -17.89 -1.27 -0.87
CA ILE A 111 -16.89 -0.58 -0.03
C ILE A 111 -17.35 0.85 0.24
N ILE A 112 -17.76 1.14 1.47
CA ILE A 112 -18.08 2.51 1.93
C ILE A 112 -16.94 2.99 2.84
N ALA A 113 -15.99 3.69 2.25
CA ALA A 113 -14.83 4.20 2.96
C ALA A 113 -14.31 5.50 2.33
N GLY A 114 -13.66 6.34 3.16
CA GLY A 114 -12.92 7.50 2.68
C GLY A 114 -11.74 7.10 1.79
N GLY A 115 -11.30 7.99 0.90
CA GLY A 115 -10.39 7.66 -0.20
C GLY A 115 -9.14 6.85 0.18
N SER A 116 -8.44 7.23 1.26
CA SER A 116 -7.25 6.50 1.70
C SER A 116 -7.53 5.09 2.21
N VAL A 117 -8.68 4.90 2.87
CA VAL A 117 -9.09 3.61 3.41
C VAL A 117 -9.67 2.73 2.31
N ARG A 118 -10.49 3.31 1.42
CA ARG A 118 -11.03 2.63 0.24
C ARG A 118 -9.92 2.08 -0.64
N ALA A 119 -8.88 2.88 -0.87
CA ALA A 119 -7.73 2.48 -1.65
C ALA A 119 -7.11 1.17 -1.12
N VAL A 120 -6.99 1.01 0.20
CA VAL A 120 -6.45 -0.23 0.80
C VAL A 120 -7.39 -1.41 0.58
N PHE A 121 -8.69 -1.22 0.76
CA PHE A 121 -9.68 -2.28 0.59
C PHE A 121 -9.82 -2.75 -0.86
N GLU A 122 -9.66 -1.84 -1.82
CA GLU A 122 -9.78 -2.15 -3.25
C GLU A 122 -8.67 -3.11 -3.74
N VAL A 123 -7.41 -2.85 -3.37
CA VAL A 123 -6.27 -3.71 -3.76
C VAL A 123 -6.25 -5.06 -3.02
N TRP A 124 -6.98 -5.15 -1.93
CA TRP A 124 -7.03 -6.34 -1.08
C TRP A 124 -8.11 -7.35 -1.53
N VAL A 125 -8.86 -7.04 -2.60
CA VAL A 125 -10.05 -7.79 -3.08
C VAL A 125 -11.16 -7.85 -2.05
N PHE A 126 -11.34 -6.76 -1.32
CA PHE A 126 -12.48 -6.60 -0.45
C PHE A 126 -13.73 -6.27 -1.29
N ARG A 127 -14.61 -7.24 -1.50
CA ARG A 127 -15.93 -7.02 -2.11
C ARG A 127 -17.00 -7.40 -1.11
N MET A 128 -17.71 -6.40 -0.58
CA MET A 128 -18.86 -6.60 0.33
C MET A 128 -20.16 -6.83 -0.42
#